data_AF-A0A925WAH2-F1
#
_entry.id   AF-A0A925WAH2-F1
#
_cell.length_a   1.000
_cell.length_b   1.000
_cell.length_c   1.000
_cell.angle_alpha   90.00
_cell.angle_beta   90.00
_cell.angle_gamma   90.00
#
_symmetry.space_group_name_H-M   'P 1'
#
loop_
_entity.id
_entity.type
_entity.pdbx_description
1 polymer ?
#
loop_
_entity_poly.entity_id
_entity_poly.type
_entity_poly.pdbx_seq_one_letter_code
_entity_poly.pdbx_strand_id
1 'polypeptide(L)'
;MSATTETAARYSWGGDEFIFVELAEEMSLQANFRAMAITNALREQRPDGLVDICPANASYQVRYDPDVLEPHTLMALLKECEAKVGDAADVALPTRVLEIPVLYRDPWTTETLMRFRDRHQDPDGTDISYAARINGYADEDEFIAAHSGSPWFTSMVGFVAGLPFTYQMVPRERQIVVPKYLRPRTDTPKQTVGYGGCFSCIYSVRGAGGYQMFGITPAPIYDPTQSLPDFTDFMVFFRPGDIVKFRPVDRDEYDTLLASVEAKEFRIRQAPVEFALAPFLDDPDGYNARLL
;
A
#
# COMPACT_ATOMS: atom_id res chain seq x y z
N MET A 1 6.54 8.88 -25.76
CA MET A 1 7.36 9.91 -25.08
C MET A 1 6.43 11.04 -24.65
N SER A 2 5.78 10.86 -23.51
CA SER A 2 5.08 11.96 -22.83
C SER A 2 6.10 12.56 -21.89
N ALA A 3 6.49 13.82 -22.10
CA ALA A 3 7.31 14.53 -21.14
C ALA A 3 6.45 14.74 -19.89
N THR A 4 6.63 13.90 -18.87
CA THR A 4 6.16 14.17 -17.52
C THR A 4 6.75 15.51 -17.12
N THR A 5 5.87 16.50 -16.96
CA THR A 5 6.27 17.82 -16.51
C THR A 5 6.73 17.62 -15.08
N GLU A 6 8.03 17.70 -14.84
CA GLU A 6 8.61 17.58 -13.51
C GLU A 6 8.13 18.78 -12.68
N THR A 7 6.98 18.65 -12.03
CA THR A 7 6.54 19.61 -11.03
C THR A 7 7.53 19.58 -9.89
N ALA A 8 8.18 20.71 -9.63
CA ALA A 8 9.09 20.86 -8.50
C ALA A 8 8.39 20.49 -7.18
N ALA A 9 9.13 19.85 -6.27
CA ALA A 9 8.60 19.48 -4.97
C ALA A 9 8.05 20.69 -4.21
N ARG A 10 6.86 20.53 -3.64
CA ARG A 10 6.16 21.55 -2.88
C ARG A 10 6.37 21.33 -1.40
N TYR A 11 7.05 22.28 -0.77
CA TYR A 11 7.29 22.31 0.66
C TYR A 11 6.29 23.22 1.36
N SER A 12 5.70 22.75 2.45
CA SER A 12 4.69 23.48 3.20
C SER A 12 4.76 23.20 4.70
N TRP A 13 4.24 24.14 5.49
CA TRP A 13 4.11 23.99 6.94
C TRP A 13 2.84 23.20 7.27
N GLY A 14 2.96 22.20 8.13
CA GLY A 14 1.88 21.32 8.57
C GLY A 14 1.40 21.64 10.00
N GLY A 15 1.19 22.92 10.31
CA GLY A 15 1.03 23.38 11.71
C GLY A 15 2.38 23.70 12.35
N ASP A 16 2.41 23.78 13.68
CA ASP A 16 3.57 24.30 14.43
C ASP A 16 4.76 23.31 14.49
N GLU A 17 4.48 22.01 14.39
CA GLU A 17 5.47 20.93 14.60
C GLU A 17 5.76 20.09 13.35
N PHE A 18 5.27 20.49 12.17
CA PHE A 18 5.38 19.64 10.97
C PHE A 18 5.80 20.39 9.71
N ILE A 19 6.56 19.69 8.87
CA ILE A 19 6.78 20.03 7.48
C ILE A 19 6.14 18.94 6.62
N PHE A 20 5.31 19.36 5.67
CA PHE A 20 4.74 18.48 4.65
C PHE A 20 5.38 18.77 3.30
N VAL A 21 5.84 17.72 2.64
CA VAL A 21 6.48 17.80 1.33
C VAL A 21 5.74 16.90 0.35
N GLU A 22 5.29 17.48 -0.75
CA GLU A 22 4.67 16.79 -1.87
C GLU A 22 5.65 16.82 -3.04
N LEU A 23 6.12 15.64 -3.46
CA LEU A 23 7.14 15.51 -4.51
C LEU A 23 6.53 15.51 -5.92
N ALA A 24 5.32 15.00 -6.05
CA ALA A 24 4.58 14.95 -7.30
C ALA A 24 3.07 14.88 -7.03
N GLU A 25 2.28 15.45 -7.94
CA GLU A 25 0.82 15.23 -7.95
C GLU A 25 0.49 13.78 -8.32
N GLU A 26 1.27 13.21 -9.24
CA GLU A 26 1.12 11.82 -9.67
C GLU A 26 1.68 10.84 -8.64
N MET A 27 0.82 9.91 -8.26
CA MET A 27 1.10 8.80 -7.37
C MET A 27 1.80 7.66 -8.13
N SER A 28 3.12 7.81 -8.33
CA SER A 28 3.98 6.86 -9.06
C SER A 28 4.99 6.15 -8.15
N LEU A 29 5.51 5.00 -8.60
CA LEU A 29 6.59 4.29 -7.89
C LEU A 29 7.88 5.12 -7.85
N GLN A 30 8.19 5.88 -8.90
CA GLN A 30 9.36 6.77 -8.91
C GLN A 30 9.26 7.84 -7.80
N ALA A 31 8.11 8.49 -7.67
CA ALA A 31 7.88 9.47 -6.61
C ALA A 31 7.99 8.83 -5.22
N ASN A 32 7.52 7.57 -5.07
CA ASN A 32 7.65 6.83 -3.83
C ASN A 32 9.09 6.47 -3.46
N PHE A 33 9.89 6.00 -4.42
CA PHE A 33 11.31 5.73 -4.20
C PHE A 33 12.07 7.00 -3.84
N ARG A 34 11.74 8.13 -4.49
CA ARG A 34 12.31 9.44 -4.16
C ARG A 34 11.95 9.87 -2.74
N ALA A 35 10.68 9.72 -2.32
CA ALA A 35 10.24 10.00 -0.95
C ALA A 35 10.97 9.11 0.08
N MET A 36 11.09 7.81 -0.19
CA MET A 36 11.81 6.87 0.67
C MET A 36 13.30 7.23 0.77
N ALA A 37 13.95 7.56 -0.34
CA ALA A 37 15.36 7.92 -0.35
C ALA A 37 15.64 9.23 0.43
N ILE A 38 14.81 10.26 0.25
CA ILE A 38 14.94 11.53 0.99
C ILE A 38 14.73 11.30 2.49
N THR A 39 13.68 10.58 2.85
CA THR A 39 13.36 10.32 4.27
C THR A 39 14.38 9.41 4.94
N ASN A 40 14.98 8.45 4.22
CA ASN A 40 16.09 7.66 4.71
C ASN A 40 17.35 8.51 4.91
N ALA A 41 17.68 9.39 3.96
CA ALA A 41 18.82 10.30 4.09
C ALA A 41 18.67 11.24 5.31
N LEU A 42 17.47 11.76 5.57
CA LEU A 42 17.21 12.55 6.78
C LEU A 42 17.35 11.70 8.06
N ARG A 43 16.82 10.46 8.04
CA ARG A 43 16.90 9.53 9.18
C ARG A 43 18.36 9.16 9.51
N GLU A 44 19.22 9.08 8.51
CA GLU A 44 20.66 8.83 8.69
C GLU A 44 21.40 10.02 9.30
N GLN A 45 20.99 11.26 8.96
CA GLN A 45 21.58 12.47 9.53
C GLN A 45 21.25 12.66 11.02
N ARG A 46 20.09 12.15 11.47
CA ARG A 46 19.62 12.23 12.87
C ARG A 46 19.72 13.64 13.47
N PRO A 47 19.12 14.67 12.85
CA PRO A 47 19.14 16.01 13.44
C PRO A 47 18.45 16.01 14.81
N ASP A 48 19.06 16.67 15.79
CA ASP A 48 18.45 16.86 17.11
C ASP A 48 17.10 17.58 16.95
N GLY A 49 16.09 17.15 17.72
CA GLY A 49 14.72 17.68 17.62
C GLY A 49 13.86 17.03 16.54
N LEU A 50 14.38 16.09 15.74
CA LEU A 50 13.55 15.26 14.86
C LEU A 50 12.72 14.26 15.69
N VAL A 51 11.40 14.28 15.51
CA VAL A 51 10.47 13.44 16.29
C VAL A 51 9.99 12.24 15.48
N ASP A 52 9.53 12.45 14.25
CA ASP A 52 9.01 11.37 13.41
C ASP A 52 9.16 11.69 11.91
N ILE A 53 9.24 10.64 11.09
CA ILE A 53 9.24 10.73 9.63
C ILE A 53 8.20 9.77 9.07
N CYS A 54 7.17 10.32 8.43
CA CYS A 54 6.06 9.58 7.84
C CYS A 54 6.11 9.67 6.30
N PRO A 55 6.81 8.76 5.59
CA PRO A 55 6.74 8.69 4.14
C PRO A 55 5.38 8.17 3.67
N ALA A 56 4.87 8.73 2.58
CA ALA A 56 3.57 8.37 2.02
C ALA A 56 3.52 8.57 0.50
N ASN A 57 3.48 7.50 -0.29
CA ASN A 57 3.31 7.56 -1.74
C ASN A 57 4.23 8.62 -2.39
N ALA A 58 3.68 9.69 -2.96
CA ALA A 58 4.40 10.80 -3.59
C ALA A 58 4.68 12.00 -2.65
N SER A 59 4.63 11.79 -1.33
CA SER A 59 4.78 12.82 -0.32
C SER A 59 5.43 12.26 0.96
N TYR A 60 5.74 13.13 1.89
CA TYR A 60 6.10 12.74 3.25
C TYR A 60 5.80 13.88 4.22
N GLN A 61 5.61 13.52 5.49
CA GLN A 61 5.49 14.46 6.58
C GLN A 61 6.61 14.20 7.59
N VAL A 62 7.22 15.27 8.09
CA VAL A 62 8.23 15.22 9.14
C VAL A 62 7.72 15.99 10.34
N ARG A 63 7.75 15.35 11.51
CA ARG A 63 7.48 15.99 12.79
C ARG A 63 8.78 16.35 13.49
N TYR A 64 8.83 17.53 14.07
CA TYR A 64 9.98 18.02 14.83
C TYR A 64 9.53 18.77 16.09
N ASP A 65 10.44 18.89 17.04
CA ASP A 65 10.30 19.72 18.23
C ASP A 65 10.85 21.12 17.93
N PRO A 66 10.00 22.16 17.80
CA PRO A 66 10.44 23.51 17.44
C PRO A 66 11.29 24.20 18.52
N ASP A 67 11.28 23.72 19.77
CA ASP A 67 12.14 24.25 20.84
C ASP A 67 13.59 23.74 20.70
N VAL A 68 13.80 22.67 19.92
CA VAL A 68 15.11 22.05 19.69
C VAL A 68 15.61 22.26 18.27
N LEU A 69 14.72 22.09 17.27
CA LEU A 69 15.03 22.21 15.85
C LEU A 69 14.24 23.32 15.19
N GLU A 70 14.96 24.35 14.73
CA GLU A 70 14.33 25.48 14.08
C GLU A 70 13.69 25.05 12.73
N PRO A 71 12.43 25.44 12.46
CA PRO A 71 11.67 25.00 11.27
C PRO A 71 12.37 25.23 9.93
N HIS A 72 12.97 26.40 9.71
CA HIS A 72 13.66 26.73 8.47
C HIS A 72 14.95 25.92 8.28
N THR A 73 15.59 25.53 9.38
CA THR A 73 16.77 24.65 9.38
C THR A 73 16.37 23.26 8.91
N LEU A 74 15.30 22.66 9.45
CA LEU A 74 14.80 21.38 8.95
C LEU A 74 14.38 21.46 7.48
N MET A 75 13.71 22.55 7.09
CA MET A 75 13.33 22.81 5.70
C MET A 75 14.54 22.82 4.76
N ALA A 76 15.65 23.44 5.18
CA ALA A 76 16.89 23.46 4.41
C ALA A 76 17.51 22.06 4.30
N LEU A 77 17.59 21.32 5.41
CA LEU A 77 18.10 19.94 5.43
C LEU A 77 17.31 19.01 4.50
N LEU A 78 15.99 19.14 4.45
CA LEU A 78 15.15 18.36 3.54
C LEU A 78 15.46 18.64 2.06
N LYS A 79 15.64 19.92 1.70
CA LYS A 79 16.03 20.33 0.34
C LYS A 79 17.42 19.86 -0.02
N GLU A 80 18.35 19.85 0.93
CA GLU A 80 19.68 19.28 0.75
C GLU A 80 19.62 17.76 0.53
N CYS A 81 18.79 17.05 1.28
CA CYS A 81 18.54 15.62 1.07
C CYS A 81 17.95 15.36 -0.32
N GLU A 82 16.96 16.14 -0.75
CA GLU A 82 16.37 16.06 -2.09
C GLU A 82 17.43 16.26 -3.18
N ALA A 83 18.24 17.32 -3.07
CA ALA A 83 19.29 17.61 -4.04
C ALA A 83 20.37 16.50 -4.11
N LYS A 84 20.68 15.86 -2.97
CA LYS A 84 21.65 14.76 -2.90
C LYS A 84 21.12 13.47 -3.51
N VAL A 85 19.84 13.17 -3.28
CA VAL A 85 19.19 11.93 -3.76
C VAL A 85 18.99 11.95 -5.27
N GLY A 86 18.70 13.11 -5.86
CA GLY A 86 18.42 13.23 -7.29
C GLY A 86 17.23 12.35 -7.72
N ASP A 87 17.39 11.63 -8.83
CA ASP A 87 16.31 10.84 -9.46
C ASP A 87 16.05 9.48 -8.80
N ALA A 88 16.87 9.06 -7.82
CA ALA A 88 16.71 7.83 -7.02
C ALA A 88 16.40 6.51 -7.80
N ALA A 89 16.48 6.49 -9.12
CA ALA A 89 15.98 5.42 -9.97
C ALA A 89 16.85 4.14 -9.92
N ASP A 90 18.12 4.29 -9.52
CA ASP A 90 19.10 3.20 -9.48
C ASP A 90 19.17 2.48 -8.12
N VAL A 91 18.25 2.75 -7.20
CA VAL A 91 18.27 2.12 -5.87
C VAL A 91 17.72 0.70 -5.94
N ALA A 92 18.58 -0.26 -5.61
CA ALA A 92 18.19 -1.62 -5.26
C ALA A 92 17.83 -1.68 -3.76
N LEU A 93 16.73 -2.35 -3.45
CA LEU A 93 16.19 -2.52 -2.11
C LEU A 93 16.15 -4.01 -1.76
N PRO A 94 16.90 -4.48 -0.74
CA PRO A 94 16.65 -5.79 -0.17
C PRO A 94 15.27 -5.80 0.47
N THR A 95 14.40 -6.68 0.00
CA THR A 95 13.01 -6.78 0.44
C THR A 95 12.55 -8.25 0.42
N ARG A 96 11.25 -8.49 0.48
CA ARG A 96 10.62 -9.81 0.43
C ARG A 96 9.35 -9.79 -0.39
N VAL A 97 9.05 -10.92 -1.01
CA VAL A 97 7.74 -11.23 -1.59
C VAL A 97 6.91 -11.94 -0.53
N LEU A 98 5.65 -11.52 -0.38
CA LEU A 98 4.66 -12.03 0.57
C LEU A 98 3.49 -12.62 -0.23
N GLU A 99 3.21 -13.90 -0.04
CA GLU A 99 2.02 -14.52 -0.64
C GLU A 99 0.82 -14.36 0.30
N ILE A 100 -0.20 -13.61 -0.13
CA ILE A 100 -1.40 -13.31 0.67
C ILE A 100 -2.59 -14.10 0.09
N PRO A 101 -3.10 -15.11 0.82
CA PRO A 101 -4.29 -15.84 0.39
C PRO A 101 -5.53 -14.95 0.51
N VAL A 102 -6.41 -14.96 -0.49
CA VAL A 102 -7.62 -14.13 -0.53
C VAL A 102 -8.80 -14.97 -0.99
N LEU A 103 -9.83 -15.04 -0.15
CA LEU A 103 -11.14 -15.52 -0.56
C LEU A 103 -11.88 -14.34 -1.21
N TYR A 104 -11.87 -14.29 -2.54
CA TYR A 104 -12.65 -13.32 -3.29
C TYR A 104 -14.14 -13.67 -3.25
N ARG A 105 -15.01 -12.67 -3.36
CA ARG A 105 -16.48 -12.85 -3.30
C ARG A 105 -16.93 -13.57 -2.03
N ASP A 106 -16.21 -13.36 -0.93
CA ASP A 106 -16.58 -13.97 0.34
C ASP A 106 -17.94 -13.45 0.84
N PRO A 107 -18.70 -14.26 1.58
CA PRO A 107 -20.04 -13.87 2.01
C PRO A 107 -20.06 -12.67 2.97
N TRP A 108 -18.99 -12.42 3.73
CA TRP A 108 -18.98 -11.40 4.78
C TRP A 108 -18.72 -10.00 4.23
N THR A 109 -17.77 -9.85 3.31
CA THR A 109 -17.55 -8.59 2.59
C THR A 109 -18.70 -8.31 1.64
N THR A 110 -19.27 -9.36 1.00
CA THR A 110 -20.46 -9.25 0.15
C THR A 110 -21.69 -8.77 0.94
N GLU A 111 -21.97 -9.34 2.10
CA GLU A 111 -23.03 -8.85 2.98
C GLU A 111 -22.78 -7.38 3.36
N THR A 112 -21.54 -7.05 3.73
CA THR A 112 -21.19 -5.71 4.18
C THR A 112 -21.33 -4.66 3.08
N LEU A 113 -20.83 -4.91 1.86
CA LEU A 113 -20.97 -3.97 0.74
C LEU A 113 -22.44 -3.78 0.36
N MET A 114 -23.25 -4.85 0.37
CA MET A 114 -24.67 -4.75 0.01
C MET A 114 -25.47 -3.93 1.01
N ARG A 115 -25.11 -3.96 2.30
CA ARG A 115 -25.74 -3.10 3.31
C ARG A 115 -25.50 -1.60 3.09
N PHE A 116 -24.41 -1.21 2.42
CA PHE A 116 -24.06 0.19 2.17
C PHE A 116 -24.16 0.59 0.69
N ARG A 117 -25.00 -0.11 -0.06
CA ARG A 117 -25.07 0.05 -1.51
C ARG A 117 -25.57 1.45 -1.94
N ASP A 118 -26.34 2.13 -1.09
CA ASP A 118 -26.75 3.53 -1.25
C ASP A 118 -25.59 4.56 -1.24
N ARG A 119 -24.39 4.12 -0.84
CA ARG A 119 -23.17 4.96 -0.76
C ARG A 119 -22.21 4.74 -1.92
N HIS A 120 -22.52 3.78 -2.79
CA HIS A 120 -21.68 3.34 -3.90
C HIS A 120 -22.08 4.01 -5.23
N GLN A 121 -21.19 3.99 -6.21
CA GLN A 121 -21.38 4.53 -7.56
C GLN A 121 -22.41 3.76 -8.38
N ASP A 122 -22.52 2.46 -8.11
CA ASP A 122 -23.34 1.50 -8.82
C ASP A 122 -24.18 0.77 -7.77
N PRO A 123 -25.42 1.17 -7.49
CA PRO A 123 -26.19 0.58 -6.41
C PRO A 123 -26.71 -0.85 -6.68
N ASP A 124 -26.51 -1.39 -7.88
CA ASP A 124 -27.11 -2.66 -8.29
C ASP A 124 -26.09 -3.80 -8.41
N GLY A 125 -24.79 -3.48 -8.50
CA GLY A 125 -23.70 -4.47 -8.57
C GLY A 125 -23.04 -4.85 -7.24
N THR A 126 -21.99 -5.66 -7.30
CA THR A 126 -20.99 -5.81 -6.23
C THR A 126 -19.86 -4.77 -6.43
N ASP A 127 -18.89 -4.73 -5.53
CA ASP A 127 -17.68 -3.90 -5.71
C ASP A 127 -16.78 -4.49 -6.82
N ILE A 128 -16.68 -5.82 -6.93
CA ILE A 128 -15.89 -6.49 -7.96
C ILE A 128 -16.55 -6.32 -9.32
N SER A 129 -17.87 -6.50 -9.45
CA SER A 129 -18.58 -6.32 -10.72
C SER A 129 -18.43 -4.88 -11.24
N TYR A 130 -18.49 -3.90 -10.34
CA TYR A 130 -18.24 -2.50 -10.67
C TYR A 130 -16.80 -2.29 -11.13
N ALA A 131 -15.82 -2.80 -10.37
CA ALA A 131 -14.40 -2.67 -10.69
C ALA A 131 -14.05 -3.32 -12.03
N ALA A 132 -14.55 -4.53 -12.29
CA ALA A 132 -14.39 -5.25 -13.56
C ALA A 132 -14.91 -4.41 -14.74
N ARG A 133 -16.15 -3.94 -14.63
CA ARG A 133 -16.83 -3.18 -15.69
C ARG A 133 -16.11 -1.87 -16.04
N ILE A 134 -15.69 -1.09 -15.05
CA ILE A 134 -15.04 0.21 -15.32
C ILE A 134 -13.60 0.07 -15.82
N ASN A 135 -12.95 -1.08 -15.58
CA ASN A 135 -11.62 -1.39 -16.09
C ASN A 135 -11.66 -2.21 -17.40
N GLY A 136 -12.85 -2.45 -17.97
CA GLY A 136 -13.01 -3.09 -19.28
C GLY A 136 -12.82 -4.60 -19.30
N TYR A 137 -12.88 -5.28 -18.15
CA TYR A 137 -12.87 -6.73 -18.08
C TYR A 137 -14.25 -7.31 -18.44
N ALA A 138 -14.26 -8.51 -19.02
CA ALA A 138 -15.50 -9.17 -19.45
C ALA A 138 -16.37 -9.60 -18.26
N ASP A 139 -15.74 -10.02 -17.17
CA ASP A 139 -16.40 -10.50 -15.96
C ASP A 139 -15.54 -10.34 -14.69
N GLU A 140 -16.09 -10.77 -13.55
CA GLU A 140 -15.39 -10.73 -12.26
C GLU A 140 -14.19 -11.69 -12.21
N ASP A 141 -14.22 -12.82 -12.92
CA ASP A 141 -13.15 -13.81 -12.87
C ASP A 141 -11.90 -13.31 -13.61
N GLU A 142 -12.07 -12.66 -14.76
CA GLU A 142 -10.97 -12.01 -15.48
C GLU A 142 -10.35 -10.86 -14.66
N PHE A 143 -11.19 -10.08 -13.97
CA PHE A 143 -10.72 -9.03 -13.06
C PHE A 143 -9.91 -9.62 -11.88
N ILE A 144 -10.41 -10.68 -11.24
CA ILE A 144 -9.70 -11.36 -10.14
C ILE A 144 -8.37 -11.94 -10.63
N ALA A 145 -8.34 -12.51 -11.84
CA ALA A 145 -7.12 -13.02 -12.46
C ALA A 145 -6.10 -11.89 -12.71
N ALA A 146 -6.54 -10.72 -13.17
CA ALA A 146 -5.65 -9.56 -13.35
C ALA A 146 -5.12 -9.01 -12.02
N HIS A 147 -5.99 -8.86 -11.01
CA HIS A 147 -5.61 -8.36 -9.69
C HIS A 147 -4.62 -9.31 -9.01
N SER A 148 -4.95 -10.60 -8.95
CA SER A 148 -4.11 -11.60 -8.29
C SER A 148 -2.90 -12.03 -9.12
N GLY A 149 -2.95 -11.89 -10.45
CA GLY A 149 -1.92 -12.33 -11.38
C GLY A 149 -0.61 -11.54 -11.29
N SER A 150 -0.67 -10.31 -10.79
CA SER A 150 0.45 -9.37 -10.70
C SER A 150 0.99 -9.25 -9.26
N PRO A 151 2.27 -8.90 -9.09
CA PRO A 151 2.81 -8.48 -7.80
C PRO A 151 2.43 -7.02 -7.49
N TRP A 152 2.50 -6.65 -6.21
CA TRP A 152 2.08 -5.34 -5.71
C TRP A 152 3.12 -4.76 -4.75
N PHE A 153 3.62 -3.56 -5.01
CA PHE A 153 4.64 -2.93 -4.19
C PHE A 153 4.02 -2.13 -3.03
N THR A 154 4.39 -2.40 -1.79
CA THR A 154 3.92 -1.69 -0.59
C THR A 154 4.59 -0.34 -0.47
N SER A 155 3.91 0.71 -0.91
CA SER A 155 4.42 2.08 -0.95
C SER A 155 4.38 2.81 0.39
N MET A 156 3.42 2.48 1.26
CA MET A 156 3.31 3.00 2.62
C MET A 156 2.51 2.04 3.49
N VAL A 157 2.66 2.17 4.80
CA VAL A 157 1.87 1.44 5.81
C VAL A 157 1.32 2.47 6.79
N GLY A 158 0.01 2.54 6.98
CA GLY A 158 -0.62 3.58 7.81
C GLY A 158 -2.13 3.72 7.61
N PHE A 159 -2.68 4.91 7.92
CA PHE A 159 -4.12 5.22 8.05
C PHE A 159 -4.80 4.52 9.24
N VAL A 160 -4.87 3.20 9.24
CA VAL A 160 -5.18 2.38 10.42
C VAL A 160 -4.02 1.43 10.68
N ALA A 161 -3.86 0.97 11.93
CA ALA A 161 -2.65 0.28 12.36
C ALA A 161 -2.27 -0.90 11.45
N GLY A 162 -1.15 -0.77 10.72
CA GLY A 162 -0.63 -1.82 9.85
C GLY A 162 -1.32 -2.04 8.51
N LEU A 163 -2.22 -1.15 8.06
CA LEU A 163 -2.81 -1.23 6.72
C LEU A 163 -1.77 -0.87 5.65
N PRO A 164 -1.45 -1.78 4.71
CA PRO A 164 -0.54 -1.50 3.61
C PRO A 164 -1.29 -0.80 2.47
N PHE A 165 -0.63 0.15 1.80
CA PHE A 165 -1.05 0.68 0.51
C PHE A 165 -0.13 0.12 -0.56
N THR A 166 -0.67 -0.70 -1.45
CA THR A 166 0.11 -1.40 -2.45
C THR A 166 -0.24 -0.95 -3.87
N TYR A 167 0.77 -0.79 -4.71
CA TYR A 167 0.62 -0.48 -6.14
C TYR A 167 0.82 -1.72 -6.99
N GLN A 168 -0.03 -1.89 -7.99
CA GLN A 168 0.15 -2.96 -8.97
C GLN A 168 1.43 -2.75 -9.77
N MET A 169 2.30 -3.75 -9.79
CA MET A 169 3.57 -3.69 -10.50
C MET A 169 3.37 -4.08 -11.97
N VAL A 170 2.61 -3.29 -12.71
CA VAL A 170 2.39 -3.45 -14.16
C VAL A 170 2.62 -2.10 -14.84
N PRO A 171 2.81 -2.04 -16.18
CA PRO A 171 2.79 -0.79 -16.93
C PRO A 171 1.56 0.04 -16.57
N ARG A 172 1.74 1.36 -16.51
CA ARG A 172 0.77 2.31 -15.96
C ARG A 172 -0.60 2.19 -16.63
N GLU A 173 -0.64 1.97 -17.93
CA GLU A 173 -1.83 1.81 -18.76
C GLU A 173 -2.62 0.52 -18.48
N ARG A 174 -2.01 -0.46 -17.82
CA ARG A 174 -2.66 -1.72 -17.39
C ARG A 174 -3.00 -1.73 -15.90
N GLN A 175 -2.64 -0.71 -15.15
CA GLN A 175 -2.95 -0.67 -13.73
C GLN A 175 -4.45 -0.57 -13.51
N ILE A 176 -4.97 -1.41 -12.62
CA ILE A 176 -6.35 -1.33 -12.16
C ILE A 176 -6.55 0.02 -11.46
N VAL A 177 -7.61 0.74 -11.81
CA VAL A 177 -8.00 1.97 -11.12
C VAL A 177 -9.47 1.90 -10.78
N VAL A 178 -9.80 2.08 -9.49
CA VAL A 178 -11.19 2.05 -9.02
C VAL A 178 -11.43 3.15 -8.00
N PRO A 179 -12.42 4.03 -8.19
CA PRO A 179 -12.66 5.12 -7.25
C PRO A 179 -13.13 4.59 -5.89
N LYS A 180 -12.84 5.38 -4.84
CA LYS A 180 -13.44 5.19 -3.52
C LYS A 180 -14.95 5.40 -3.61
N TYR A 181 -15.72 4.80 -2.71
CA TYR A 181 -17.16 5.04 -2.56
C TYR A 181 -17.49 6.54 -2.51
N LEU A 182 -18.67 6.93 -3.01
CA LEU A 182 -19.14 8.32 -2.96
C LEU A 182 -19.24 8.85 -1.53
N ARG A 183 -19.64 7.97 -0.60
CA ARG A 183 -19.62 8.21 0.84
C ARG A 183 -19.00 7.01 1.54
N PRO A 184 -18.07 7.18 2.51
CA PRO A 184 -17.46 6.05 3.18
C PRO A 184 -18.50 5.21 3.92
N ARG A 185 -18.30 3.89 3.94
CA ARG A 185 -19.04 2.98 4.80
C ARG A 185 -18.64 3.20 6.25
N THR A 186 -19.56 2.97 7.17
CA THR A 186 -19.27 3.01 8.62
C THR A 186 -18.76 1.68 9.15
N ASP A 187 -18.71 0.64 8.31
CA ASP A 187 -18.24 -0.70 8.67
C ASP A 187 -17.59 -1.37 7.46
N THR A 188 -16.51 -2.10 7.73
CA THR A 188 -15.67 -2.86 6.81
C THR A 188 -15.04 -3.97 7.65
N PRO A 189 -15.19 -5.26 7.30
CA PRO A 189 -14.63 -6.36 8.09
C PRO A 189 -13.11 -6.26 8.20
N LYS A 190 -12.54 -6.76 9.31
CA LYS A 190 -11.09 -6.94 9.42
C LYS A 190 -10.60 -7.91 8.34
N GLN A 191 -9.36 -7.74 7.90
CA GLN A 191 -8.70 -8.45 6.81
C GLN A 191 -9.35 -8.34 5.44
N THR A 192 -10.23 -7.36 5.23
CA THR A 192 -10.77 -7.07 3.91
C THR A 192 -9.66 -6.58 2.99
N VAL A 193 -9.52 -7.20 1.81
CA VAL A 193 -8.73 -6.68 0.70
C VAL A 193 -9.56 -5.60 0.01
N GLY A 194 -9.10 -4.36 0.04
CA GLY A 194 -9.83 -3.23 -0.50
C GLY A 194 -9.08 -2.43 -1.54
N TYR A 195 -9.81 -1.71 -2.40
CA TYR A 195 -9.25 -0.96 -3.52
C TYR A 195 -9.76 0.49 -3.62
N GLY A 196 -8.86 1.44 -3.86
CA GLY A 196 -9.23 2.85 -3.95
C GLY A 196 -8.18 3.70 -4.65
N GLY A 197 -8.58 4.37 -5.73
CA GLY A 197 -7.65 4.98 -6.67
C GLY A 197 -6.85 3.89 -7.38
N CYS A 198 -5.52 3.96 -7.28
CA CYS A 198 -4.56 2.99 -7.81
C CYS A 198 -4.00 2.03 -6.75
N PHE A 199 -4.61 1.99 -5.56
CA PHE A 199 -4.10 1.21 -4.43
C PHE A 199 -4.99 0.04 -4.09
N SER A 200 -4.36 -1.12 -3.90
CA SER A 200 -4.91 -2.18 -3.06
C SER A 200 -4.45 -1.99 -1.61
N CYS A 201 -5.22 -2.49 -0.65
CA CYS A 201 -4.92 -2.44 0.76
C CYS A 201 -5.53 -3.62 1.50
N ILE A 202 -5.11 -3.82 2.75
CA ILE A 202 -5.73 -4.81 3.65
C ILE A 202 -6.16 -4.10 4.94
N TYR A 203 -7.45 -4.12 5.25
CA TYR A 203 -7.99 -3.50 6.45
C TYR A 203 -7.59 -4.31 7.69
N SER A 204 -6.62 -3.84 8.45
CA SER A 204 -6.12 -4.56 9.65
C SER A 204 -7.16 -4.74 10.76
N VAL A 205 -8.08 -3.78 10.88
CA VAL A 205 -9.12 -3.73 11.91
C VAL A 205 -10.48 -3.45 11.27
N ARG A 206 -11.55 -3.88 11.94
CA ARG A 206 -12.91 -3.55 11.54
C ARG A 206 -13.17 -2.06 11.78
N GLY A 207 -13.72 -1.35 10.80
CA GLY A 207 -13.97 0.08 10.93
C GLY A 207 -14.58 0.74 9.70
N ALA A 208 -14.62 2.07 9.69
CA ALA A 208 -15.09 2.83 8.54
C ALA A 208 -14.09 2.69 7.36
N GLY A 209 -14.61 2.67 6.13
CA GLY A 209 -13.81 2.45 4.93
C GLY A 209 -14.48 2.98 3.68
N GLY A 210 -13.70 3.61 2.81
CA GLY A 210 -14.17 4.15 1.53
C GLY A 210 -13.73 3.34 0.32
N TYR A 211 -12.88 2.33 0.49
CA TYR A 211 -12.36 1.56 -0.64
C TYR A 211 -13.37 0.51 -1.07
N GLN A 212 -13.36 0.12 -2.34
CA GLN A 212 -14.05 -1.07 -2.85
C GLN A 212 -13.57 -2.31 -2.09
N MET A 213 -14.40 -3.31 -1.86
CA MET A 213 -14.06 -4.54 -1.14
C MET A 213 -14.05 -5.72 -2.10
N PHE A 214 -12.91 -6.39 -2.25
CA PHE A 214 -12.74 -7.49 -3.22
C PHE A 214 -12.75 -8.89 -2.58
N GLY A 215 -12.46 -8.98 -1.29
CA GLY A 215 -12.44 -10.25 -0.59
C GLY A 215 -11.85 -10.11 0.80
N ILE A 216 -11.54 -11.24 1.42
CA ILE A 216 -10.98 -11.31 2.76
C ILE A 216 -9.79 -12.25 2.79
N THR A 217 -8.74 -11.88 3.52
CA THR A 217 -7.60 -12.77 3.81
C THR A 217 -7.74 -13.38 5.21
N PRO A 218 -7.38 -14.67 5.42
CA PRO A 218 -7.26 -15.22 6.76
C PRO A 218 -5.99 -14.71 7.46
N ALA A 219 -5.02 -14.18 6.69
CA ALA A 219 -3.71 -13.76 7.18
C ALA A 219 -3.82 -12.51 8.06
N PRO A 220 -3.42 -12.57 9.33
CA PRO A 220 -3.34 -11.40 10.18
C PRO A 220 -2.20 -10.49 9.71
N ILE A 221 -2.44 -9.18 9.69
CA ILE A 221 -1.45 -8.16 9.28
C ILE A 221 -1.08 -7.21 10.43
N TYR A 222 -1.82 -7.29 11.53
CA TYR A 222 -1.66 -6.51 12.74
C TYR A 222 -2.04 -7.37 13.94
N ASP A 223 -1.12 -7.53 14.89
CA ASP A 223 -1.35 -8.21 16.16
C ASP A 223 -0.74 -7.39 17.32
N PRO A 224 -1.53 -6.53 17.99
CA PRO A 224 -1.05 -5.73 19.12
C PRO A 224 -0.62 -6.56 20.32
N THR A 225 -1.02 -7.83 20.40
CA THR A 225 -0.63 -8.74 21.48
C THR A 225 0.62 -9.55 21.13
N GLN A 226 1.11 -9.45 19.89
CA GLN A 226 2.26 -10.18 19.36
C GLN A 226 2.20 -11.68 19.68
N SER A 227 1.00 -12.24 19.61
CA SER A 227 0.68 -13.62 19.97
C SER A 227 0.94 -14.61 18.84
N LEU A 228 0.92 -14.11 17.60
CA LEU A 228 1.19 -14.88 16.39
C LEU A 228 2.67 -14.80 16.04
N PRO A 229 3.29 -15.89 15.55
CA PRO A 229 4.73 -15.89 15.63
C PRO A 229 5.43 -15.16 14.46
N ASP A 230 4.69 -14.53 13.54
CA ASP A 230 5.18 -13.52 12.55
C ASP A 230 5.24 -12.10 13.13
N PHE A 231 4.73 -11.90 14.35
CA PHE A 231 4.62 -10.62 15.03
C PHE A 231 5.53 -10.51 16.26
N THR A 232 6.48 -11.43 16.44
CA THR A 232 7.37 -11.43 17.62
C THR A 232 8.24 -10.18 17.71
N ASP A 233 8.66 -9.65 16.56
CA ASP A 233 9.55 -8.49 16.50
C ASP A 233 8.76 -7.17 16.53
N PHE A 234 7.60 -7.14 15.88
CA PHE A 234 6.76 -5.95 15.79
C PHE A 234 5.29 -6.31 15.54
N MET A 235 4.38 -5.51 16.10
CA MET A 235 2.93 -5.74 16.00
C MET A 235 2.34 -5.49 14.60
N VAL A 236 3.06 -4.80 13.71
CA VAL A 236 2.66 -4.56 12.31
C VAL A 236 3.50 -5.44 11.40
N PHE A 237 2.84 -6.23 10.55
CA PHE A 237 3.52 -7.20 9.70
C PHE A 237 4.23 -6.54 8.50
N PHE A 238 3.52 -5.66 7.79
CA PHE A 238 4.00 -5.04 6.56
C PHE A 238 5.02 -3.94 6.82
N ARG A 239 5.95 -3.80 5.87
CA ARG A 239 6.94 -2.74 5.79
C ARG A 239 6.82 -2.03 4.45
N PRO A 240 7.03 -0.71 4.37
CA PRO A 240 7.26 -0.06 3.09
C PRO A 240 8.38 -0.77 2.33
N GLY A 241 8.14 -1.10 1.06
CA GLY A 241 9.04 -1.89 0.23
C GLY A 241 8.67 -3.37 0.09
N ASP A 242 7.80 -3.92 0.95
CA ASP A 242 7.34 -5.32 0.82
C ASP A 242 6.59 -5.51 -0.51
N ILE A 243 6.80 -6.64 -1.18
CA ILE A 243 6.09 -7.00 -2.41
C ILE A 243 5.01 -8.03 -2.09
N VAL A 244 3.79 -7.80 -2.53
CA VAL A 244 2.64 -8.66 -2.26
C VAL A 244 2.24 -9.41 -3.52
N LYS A 245 2.06 -10.72 -3.39
CA LYS A 245 1.44 -11.58 -4.39
C LYS A 245 0.14 -12.11 -3.82
N PHE A 246 -0.99 -11.59 -4.29
CA PHE A 246 -2.28 -12.15 -3.89
C PHE A 246 -2.48 -13.52 -4.53
N ARG A 247 -3.01 -14.46 -3.76
CA ARG A 247 -3.35 -15.81 -4.22
C ARG A 247 -4.83 -16.09 -3.95
N PRO A 248 -5.67 -16.26 -4.99
CA PRO A 248 -7.05 -16.67 -4.79
C PRO A 248 -7.09 -18.03 -4.09
N VAL A 249 -7.97 -18.16 -3.09
CA VAL A 249 -8.26 -19.42 -2.40
C VAL A 249 -9.76 -19.70 -2.45
N ASP A 250 -10.13 -20.97 -2.37
CA ASP A 250 -11.52 -21.35 -2.16
C ASP A 250 -11.89 -21.32 -0.66
N ARG A 251 -13.13 -21.69 -0.36
CA ARG A 251 -13.66 -21.65 0.99
C ARG A 251 -13.00 -22.68 1.92
N ASP A 252 -12.73 -23.88 1.43
CA ASP A 252 -12.18 -24.97 2.24
C ASP A 252 -10.73 -24.65 2.64
N GLU A 253 -9.95 -24.10 1.69
CA GLU A 253 -8.61 -23.62 1.98
C GLU A 253 -8.64 -22.41 2.92
N TYR A 254 -9.54 -21.43 2.71
CA TYR A 254 -9.69 -20.29 3.63
C TYR A 254 -9.95 -20.74 5.07
N ASP A 255 -10.90 -21.65 5.27
CA ASP A 255 -11.27 -22.15 6.59
C ASP A 255 -10.12 -22.94 7.24
N THR A 256 -9.35 -23.69 6.45
CA THR A 256 -8.13 -24.39 6.91
C THR A 256 -7.06 -23.40 7.39
N LEU A 257 -6.80 -22.35 6.61
CA LEU A 257 -5.82 -21.33 6.96
C LEU A 257 -6.26 -20.54 8.20
N LEU A 258 -7.56 -20.23 8.31
CA LEU A 258 -8.12 -19.56 9.48
C LEU A 258 -7.95 -20.41 10.75
N ALA A 259 -8.22 -21.72 10.68
CA ALA A 259 -7.99 -22.63 11.80
C ALA A 259 -6.51 -22.68 12.22
N SER A 260 -5.57 -22.62 11.26
CA SER A 260 -4.13 -22.53 11.55
C SER A 260 -3.74 -21.22 12.24
N VAL A 261 -4.40 -20.11 11.90
CA VAL A 261 -4.22 -18.82 12.60
C VAL A 261 -4.71 -18.93 14.05
N GLU A 262 -5.87 -19.53 14.28
CA GLU A 262 -6.43 -19.75 15.62
C GLU A 262 -5.55 -20.68 16.47
N ALA A 263 -4.95 -21.69 15.84
CA ALA A 263 -3.96 -22.58 16.45
C ALA A 263 -2.58 -21.90 16.68
N LYS A 264 -2.37 -20.68 16.17
CA LYS A 264 -1.11 -19.92 16.21
C LYS A 264 0.05 -20.60 15.46
N GLU A 265 -0.29 -21.42 14.47
CA GLU A 265 0.67 -22.16 13.63
C GLU A 265 0.88 -21.46 12.28
N PHE A 266 -0.03 -20.56 11.90
CA PHE A 266 0.01 -19.89 10.62
C PHE A 266 1.26 -19.00 10.47
N ARG A 267 1.77 -19.02 9.24
CA ARG A 267 2.90 -18.23 8.76
C ARG A 267 2.55 -17.69 7.38
N ILE A 268 2.77 -16.40 7.18
CA ILE A 268 2.71 -15.83 5.83
C ILE A 268 3.90 -16.37 5.05
N ARG A 269 3.61 -17.03 3.92
CA ARG A 269 4.67 -17.51 3.02
C ARG A 269 5.40 -16.30 2.45
N GLN A 270 6.71 -16.30 2.63
CA GLN A 270 7.56 -15.18 2.22
C GLN A 270 8.91 -15.66 1.70
N ALA A 271 9.50 -14.90 0.78
CA ALA A 271 10.83 -15.16 0.22
C ALA A 271 11.63 -13.85 0.11
N PRO A 272 12.91 -13.82 0.51
CA PRO A 272 13.76 -12.65 0.34
C PRO A 272 14.08 -12.43 -1.13
N VAL A 273 14.07 -11.16 -1.55
CA VAL A 273 14.38 -10.73 -2.93
C VAL A 273 15.13 -9.40 -2.90
N GLU A 274 15.76 -9.05 -4.01
CA GLU A 274 16.25 -7.69 -4.25
C GLU A 274 15.37 -7.03 -5.31
N PHE A 275 14.77 -5.90 -4.96
CA PHE A 275 13.95 -5.13 -5.89
C PHE A 275 14.73 -3.92 -6.41
N ALA A 276 14.75 -3.71 -7.72
CA ALA A 276 15.40 -2.56 -8.34
C ALA A 276 14.42 -1.84 -9.26
N LEU A 277 14.23 -0.54 -9.03
CA LEU A 277 13.19 0.24 -9.71
C LEU A 277 13.49 0.39 -11.21
N ALA A 278 14.71 0.81 -11.60
CA ALA A 278 15.05 1.02 -13.00
C ALA A 278 14.87 -0.25 -13.87
N PRO A 279 15.39 -1.44 -13.50
CA PRO A 279 15.14 -2.67 -14.26
C PRO A 279 13.67 -3.07 -14.31
N PHE A 280 12.89 -2.78 -13.26
CA PHE A 280 11.44 -3.02 -13.28
C PHE A 280 10.74 -2.09 -14.28
N LEU A 281 11.09 -0.80 -14.32
CA LEU A 281 10.46 0.16 -15.23
C LEU A 281 10.80 -0.10 -16.71
N ASP A 282 11.96 -0.69 -17.01
CA ASP A 282 12.38 -1.05 -18.36
C ASP A 282 11.59 -2.24 -18.94
N ASP A 283 11.38 -3.29 -18.13
CA ASP A 283 10.67 -4.51 -18.52
C ASP A 283 9.77 -5.02 -17.37
N PRO A 284 8.62 -4.39 -17.10
CA PRO A 284 7.78 -4.78 -15.96
C PRO A 284 7.32 -6.24 -16.00
N ASP A 285 6.96 -6.74 -17.19
CA ASP A 285 6.45 -8.11 -17.35
C ASP A 285 7.55 -9.14 -17.16
N GLY A 286 8.69 -9.00 -17.84
CA GLY A 286 9.80 -9.93 -17.67
C GLY A 286 10.42 -9.82 -16.28
N TYR A 287 10.44 -8.62 -15.68
CA TYR A 287 10.90 -8.44 -14.30
C TYR A 287 10.03 -9.25 -13.32
N ASN A 288 8.71 -9.11 -13.42
CA ASN A 288 7.79 -9.86 -12.57
C ASN A 288 7.87 -11.37 -12.77
N ALA A 289 8.05 -11.83 -14.02
CA ALA A 289 8.21 -13.26 -14.32
C ALA A 289 9.49 -13.88 -13.74
N ARG A 290 10.52 -13.06 -13.45
CA ARG A 290 11.74 -13.50 -12.76
C ARG A 290 11.61 -13.40 -11.24
N LEU A 291 10.75 -12.50 -10.76
CA LEU A 291 10.53 -12.21 -9.34
C LEU A 291 9.62 -13.24 -8.66
N LEU A 292 8.60 -13.74 -9.38
CA LEU A 292 7.58 -14.69 -8.91
C LEU A 292 7.88 -16.12 -9.36
#